data_AF-A0A7V9ZKG3-F1
#
_entry.id   AF-A0A7V9ZKG3-F1
#
_cell.length_a   1.000
_cell.length_b   1.000
_cell.length_c   1.000
_cell.angle_alpha   90.00
_cell.angle_beta   90.00
_cell.angle_gamma   90.00
#
_symmetry.space_group_name_H-M   'P 1'
#
loop_
_entity.id
_entity.type
_entity.pdbx_description
1 polymer ?
#
loop_
_entity_poly.entity_id
_entity_poly.type
_entity_poly.pdbx_seq_one_letter_code
_entity_poly.pdbx_strand_id
1 'polypeptide(L)'
;MDDRGAIEAFIDGARSASGPTIHIEEDALLLSGWWHFSVRIGDESFLVRTEEAPNDSGIVDDLAEALQGRGIQRLPGEHPLILAVIYTEVSTAGGDWSLWSTDEQRGKNALLARAGMETVVRGWEESDSFVVEGMDVQLEGARRIAGLPPSVILTVGLERTVVYGLEAAIPEARFEWRSLGEIAPDACGEVGPTVILVDARERKGLEFIMELRAAACGRFLPVAAVVADGPLPAGADVALDASQPAPAWRGALVALLP
;
A
#
# COMPACT_ATOMS: atom_id res chain seq x y z
N MET A 1 -17.10 -18.62 -13.74
CA MET A 1 -16.77 -19.33 -12.49
C MET A 1 -17.54 -18.60 -11.40
N ASP A 2 -18.00 -19.29 -10.36
CA ASP A 2 -18.47 -18.61 -9.15
C ASP A 2 -17.27 -18.21 -8.27
N ASP A 3 -17.52 -17.45 -7.21
CA ASP A 3 -16.44 -16.99 -6.33
C ASP A 3 -15.77 -18.15 -5.59
N ARG A 4 -16.53 -19.18 -5.17
CA ARG A 4 -15.96 -20.39 -4.55
C ARG A 4 -15.02 -21.14 -5.48
N GLY A 5 -15.39 -21.33 -6.75
CA GLY A 5 -14.50 -21.94 -7.73
C GLY A 5 -13.23 -21.12 -7.97
N ALA A 6 -13.31 -19.79 -7.90
CA ALA A 6 -12.13 -18.92 -8.02
C ALA A 6 -11.23 -19.00 -6.78
N ILE A 7 -11.78 -19.14 -5.57
CA ILE A 7 -11.01 -19.42 -4.34
C ILE A 7 -10.29 -20.76 -4.46
N GLU A 8 -10.99 -21.82 -4.88
CA GLU A 8 -10.38 -23.15 -5.04
C GLU A 8 -9.24 -23.11 -6.07
N ALA A 9 -9.47 -22.46 -7.21
CA ALA A 9 -8.46 -22.28 -8.24
C ALA A 9 -7.23 -21.52 -7.71
N PHE A 10 -7.43 -20.49 -6.90
CA PHE A 10 -6.35 -19.73 -6.26
C PHE A 10 -5.51 -20.62 -5.33
N ILE A 11 -6.16 -21.39 -4.47
CA ILE A 11 -5.48 -22.33 -3.56
C ILE A 11 -4.71 -23.39 -4.35
N ASP A 12 -5.25 -23.85 -5.48
CA ASP A 12 -4.62 -24.84 -6.37
C ASP A 12 -3.52 -24.27 -7.28
N GLY A 13 -3.15 -23.00 -7.12
CA GLY A 13 -2.00 -22.41 -7.82
C GLY A 13 -2.34 -21.59 -9.06
N ALA A 14 -3.62 -21.31 -9.34
CA ALA A 14 -4.00 -20.42 -10.43
C ALA A 14 -3.42 -19.02 -10.22
N ARG A 15 -2.97 -18.40 -11.31
CA ARG A 15 -2.44 -17.02 -11.35
C ARG A 15 -3.39 -16.01 -11.99
N SER A 16 -4.47 -16.50 -12.59
CA SER A 16 -5.54 -15.68 -13.14
C SER A 16 -6.84 -16.47 -13.14
N ALA A 17 -7.88 -15.86 -12.61
CA ALA A 17 -9.27 -16.32 -12.69
C ALA A 17 -10.17 -15.17 -12.23
N SER A 18 -11.46 -15.25 -12.54
CA SER A 18 -12.44 -14.28 -12.08
C SER A 18 -13.75 -14.96 -11.72
N GLY A 19 -14.23 -14.65 -10.51
CA GLY A 19 -15.61 -14.87 -10.09
C GLY A 19 -16.45 -13.58 -10.27
N PRO A 20 -17.72 -13.57 -9.84
CA PRO A 20 -18.56 -12.38 -9.85
C PRO A 20 -18.02 -11.23 -9.00
N THR A 21 -17.36 -11.52 -7.87
CA THR A 21 -16.88 -10.50 -6.93
C THR A 21 -15.39 -10.55 -6.68
N ILE A 22 -14.74 -11.69 -6.93
CA ILE A 22 -13.29 -11.84 -6.73
C ILE A 22 -12.51 -12.05 -8.03
N HIS A 23 -11.23 -11.73 -7.97
CA HIS A 23 -10.28 -11.99 -9.04
C HIS A 23 -8.92 -12.39 -8.48
N ILE A 24 -8.23 -13.22 -9.25
CA ILE A 24 -6.84 -13.60 -9.01
C ILE A 24 -5.97 -12.75 -9.92
N GLU A 25 -4.97 -12.10 -9.35
CA GLU A 25 -3.90 -11.42 -10.05
C GLU A 25 -2.56 -11.93 -9.52
N GLU A 26 -1.87 -12.75 -10.32
CA GLU A 26 -0.62 -13.43 -9.95
C GLU A 26 -0.76 -14.25 -8.65
N ASP A 27 -0.19 -13.76 -7.54
CA ASP A 27 -0.22 -14.39 -6.23
C ASP A 27 -1.25 -13.75 -5.29
N ALA A 28 -2.00 -12.74 -5.75
CA ALA A 28 -2.98 -12.03 -4.95
C ALA A 28 -4.42 -12.46 -5.27
N LEU A 29 -5.24 -12.49 -4.22
CA LEU A 29 -6.67 -12.63 -4.30
C LEU A 29 -7.34 -11.33 -3.84
N LEU A 30 -8.18 -10.79 -4.71
CA LEU A 30 -8.72 -9.46 -4.57
C LEU A 30 -10.24 -9.45 -4.71
N LEU A 31 -10.88 -8.59 -3.92
CA LEU A 31 -12.31 -8.35 -3.91
C LEU A 31 -12.65 -7.05 -4.67
N SER A 32 -13.68 -7.11 -5.51
CA SER A 32 -14.22 -5.98 -6.29
C SER A 32 -13.21 -5.25 -7.18
N GLY A 33 -12.11 -5.89 -7.60
CA GLY A 33 -11.12 -5.24 -8.46
C GLY A 33 -9.95 -4.57 -7.72
N TRP A 34 -9.96 -4.48 -6.39
CA TRP A 34 -9.00 -3.60 -5.69
C TRP A 34 -8.63 -4.01 -4.25
N TRP A 35 -9.53 -4.65 -3.50
CA TRP A 35 -9.28 -4.94 -2.08
C TRP A 35 -8.59 -6.29 -1.91
N HIS A 36 -7.29 -6.26 -1.63
CA HIS A 36 -6.48 -7.46 -1.42
C HIS A 36 -6.82 -8.09 -0.08
N PHE A 37 -7.17 -9.37 -0.11
CA PHE A 37 -7.56 -10.11 1.09
C PHE A 37 -6.79 -11.41 1.29
N SER A 38 -6.09 -11.90 0.26
CA SER A 38 -5.10 -12.95 0.41
C SER A 38 -3.91 -12.79 -0.53
N VAL A 39 -2.74 -13.21 -0.07
CA VAL A 39 -1.52 -13.33 -0.87
C VAL A 39 -0.94 -14.73 -0.68
N ARG A 40 -0.66 -15.44 -1.76
CA ARG A 40 0.02 -16.73 -1.75
C ARG A 40 1.53 -16.50 -1.66
N ILE A 41 2.14 -16.98 -0.58
CA ILE A 41 3.59 -16.82 -0.31
C ILE A 41 4.36 -18.13 -0.47
N GLY A 42 3.66 -19.22 -0.75
CA GLY A 42 4.18 -20.54 -1.11
C GLY A 42 3.03 -21.49 -1.45
N ASP A 43 3.34 -22.72 -1.89
CA ASP A 43 2.34 -23.69 -2.35
C ASP A 43 1.27 -24.03 -1.29
N GLU A 44 1.64 -23.96 -0.01
CA GLU A 44 0.78 -24.29 1.12
C GLU A 44 0.76 -23.18 2.18
N SER A 45 1.21 -21.98 1.81
CA SER A 45 1.39 -20.86 2.74
C SER A 45 0.78 -19.58 2.17
N PHE A 46 -0.08 -18.95 2.95
CA PHE A 46 -0.87 -17.79 2.56
C PHE A 46 -0.80 -16.71 3.64
N LEU A 47 -0.82 -15.46 3.23
CA LEU A 47 -1.20 -14.34 4.07
C LEU A 47 -2.68 -14.06 3.82
N VAL A 48 -3.45 -13.93 4.89
CA VAL A 48 -4.88 -13.62 4.82
C VAL A 48 -5.15 -12.42 5.71
N ARG A 49 -5.81 -11.42 5.13
CA ARG A 49 -6.16 -10.18 5.82
C ARG A 49 -7.19 -10.46 6.90
N THR A 50 -7.00 -9.87 8.09
CA THR A 50 -7.87 -10.09 9.25
C THR A 50 -8.90 -8.99 9.45
N GLU A 51 -8.78 -7.90 8.70
CA GLU A 51 -9.74 -6.80 8.70
C GLU A 51 -11.06 -7.20 8.02
N GLU A 52 -12.14 -6.55 8.41
CA GLU A 52 -13.44 -6.71 7.79
C GLU A 52 -13.41 -6.24 6.33
N ALA A 53 -14.03 -7.02 5.45
CA ALA A 53 -14.15 -6.67 4.05
C ALA A 53 -14.98 -5.38 3.88
N PRO A 54 -14.69 -4.54 2.85
CA PRO A 54 -15.43 -3.30 2.60
C PRO A 54 -16.91 -3.52 2.26
N ASN A 55 -17.31 -4.75 1.99
CA ASN A 55 -18.69 -5.18 1.85
C ASN A 55 -18.93 -6.49 2.63
N ASP A 56 -20.15 -6.67 3.13
CA ASP A 56 -20.58 -7.87 3.85
C ASP A 56 -20.79 -9.03 2.87
N SER A 57 -19.69 -9.59 2.38
CA SER A 57 -19.65 -10.61 1.33
C SER A 57 -19.43 -12.03 1.86
N GLY A 58 -18.98 -12.18 3.12
CA GLY A 58 -18.58 -13.49 3.69
C GLY A 58 -17.37 -14.14 3.01
N ILE A 59 -16.71 -13.45 2.07
CA ILE A 59 -15.70 -14.06 1.18
C ILE A 59 -14.42 -14.47 1.91
N VAL A 60 -14.06 -13.75 2.96
CA VAL A 60 -12.88 -14.07 3.80
C VAL A 60 -13.14 -15.35 4.59
N ASP A 61 -14.39 -15.57 5.04
CA ASP A 61 -14.80 -16.80 5.71
C ASP A 61 -14.84 -17.98 4.74
N ASP A 62 -15.35 -17.79 3.53
CA ASP A 62 -15.31 -18.82 2.47
C ASP A 62 -13.86 -19.23 2.14
N LEU A 63 -12.92 -18.27 2.08
CA LEU A 63 -11.49 -18.56 1.91
C LEU A 63 -10.92 -19.34 3.11
N ALA A 64 -11.25 -18.91 4.33
CA ALA A 64 -10.80 -19.59 5.55
C ALA A 64 -11.30 -21.05 5.61
N GLU A 65 -12.56 -21.29 5.25
CA GLU A 65 -13.15 -22.63 5.16
C GLU A 65 -12.42 -23.48 4.11
N ALA A 66 -12.15 -22.91 2.93
CA ALA A 66 -11.46 -23.62 1.85
C ALA A 66 -10.01 -23.99 2.23
N LEU A 67 -9.27 -23.08 2.88
CA LEU A 67 -7.92 -23.35 3.39
C LEU A 67 -7.94 -24.44 4.47
N GLN A 68 -8.87 -24.37 5.43
CA GLN A 68 -9.02 -25.41 6.46
C GLN A 68 -9.36 -26.77 5.85
N GLY A 69 -10.17 -26.81 4.79
CA GLY A 69 -10.46 -28.01 4.02
C GLY A 69 -9.23 -28.67 3.39
N ARG A 70 -8.14 -27.91 3.19
CA ARG A 70 -6.83 -28.39 2.73
C ARG A 70 -5.83 -28.65 3.86
N GLY A 71 -6.25 -28.56 5.12
CA GLY A 71 -5.37 -28.71 6.28
C GLY A 71 -4.46 -27.50 6.51
N ILE A 72 -4.74 -26.37 5.86
CA ILE A 72 -4.04 -25.10 6.05
C ILE A 72 -4.78 -24.34 7.14
N GLN A 73 -4.06 -23.95 8.18
CA GLN A 73 -4.63 -23.32 9.37
C GLN A 73 -3.92 -22.02 9.69
N ARG A 74 -4.64 -21.11 10.35
CA ARG A 74 -4.04 -19.88 10.88
C ARG A 74 -3.01 -20.25 11.94
N LEU A 75 -1.78 -19.78 11.75
CA LEU A 75 -0.72 -19.90 12.74
C LEU A 75 -0.86 -18.79 13.80
N PRO A 76 -0.61 -19.11 15.08
CA PRO A 76 -0.70 -18.14 16.15
C PRO A 76 0.48 -17.15 16.13
N GLY A 77 0.21 -15.93 16.59
CA GLY A 77 1.22 -14.86 16.73
C GLY A 77 1.37 -13.98 15.50
N GLU A 78 1.94 -12.79 15.71
CA GLU A 78 2.36 -11.89 14.63
C GLU A 78 3.80 -12.21 14.26
N HIS A 79 4.05 -12.50 12.98
CA HIS A 79 5.40 -12.71 12.50
C HIS A 79 5.93 -11.42 11.88
N PRO A 80 7.10 -10.89 12.30
CA PRO A 80 7.60 -9.59 11.84
C PRO A 80 7.79 -9.51 10.32
N LEU A 81 8.09 -10.64 9.67
CA LEU A 81 8.22 -10.72 8.20
C LEU A 81 6.89 -10.57 7.44
N ILE A 82 5.73 -10.67 8.09
CA ILE A 82 4.45 -10.42 7.43
C ILE A 82 4.45 -8.99 6.90
N LEU A 83 4.84 -8.02 7.73
CA LEU A 83 4.97 -6.63 7.29
C LEU A 83 5.94 -6.53 6.11
N ALA A 84 7.12 -7.15 6.21
CA ALA A 84 8.11 -7.11 5.13
C ALA A 84 7.56 -7.62 3.78
N VAL A 85 6.78 -8.71 3.78
CA VAL A 85 6.16 -9.25 2.56
C VAL A 85 5.03 -8.36 2.04
N ILE A 86 4.20 -7.82 2.93
CA ILE A 86 3.06 -6.95 2.56
C ILE A 86 3.55 -5.59 2.02
N TYR A 87 4.66 -5.06 2.52
CA TYR A 87 5.26 -3.83 1.98
C TYR A 87 5.85 -4.00 0.58
N THR A 88 6.36 -5.19 0.23
CA THR A 88 6.89 -5.47 -1.12
C THR A 88 5.79 -5.73 -2.14
N GLU A 89 4.63 -6.25 -1.72
CA GLU A 89 3.46 -6.45 -2.58
C GLU A 89 2.64 -5.14 -2.64
N VAL A 90 2.99 -4.29 -3.62
CA VAL A 90 2.70 -2.83 -3.86
C VAL A 90 1.25 -2.32 -3.65
N SER A 91 0.32 -3.14 -3.19
CA SER A 91 -1.10 -2.82 -3.02
C SER A 91 -1.72 -3.30 -1.69
N THR A 92 -0.90 -3.84 -0.78
CA THR A 92 -1.38 -4.49 0.46
C THR A 92 -1.04 -3.73 1.76
N ALA A 93 -0.35 -2.59 1.65
CA ALA A 93 0.07 -1.79 2.79
C ALA A 93 -1.11 -1.32 3.67
N GLY A 94 -0.89 -1.33 4.99
CA GLY A 94 -1.79 -0.73 5.98
C GLY A 94 -2.91 -1.62 6.54
N GLY A 95 -2.92 -2.93 6.25
CA GLY A 95 -3.88 -3.88 6.84
C GLY A 95 -3.24 -4.85 7.83
N ASP A 96 -4.07 -5.44 8.70
CA ASP A 96 -3.67 -6.55 9.57
C ASP A 96 -3.73 -7.88 8.81
N TRP A 97 -2.69 -8.69 8.94
CA TRP A 97 -2.54 -9.95 8.21
C TRP A 97 -2.19 -11.11 9.14
N SER A 98 -2.72 -12.28 8.81
CA SER A 98 -2.41 -13.53 9.50
C SER A 98 -1.74 -14.51 8.55
N LEU A 99 -0.77 -15.27 9.08
CA LEU A 99 -0.11 -16.34 8.36
C LEU A 99 -0.94 -17.63 8.45
N TRP A 100 -1.21 -18.23 7.31
CA TRP A 100 -1.90 -19.50 7.17
C TRP A 100 -0.96 -20.51 6.51
N SER A 101 -0.80 -21.68 7.13
CA SER A 101 0.08 -22.75 6.65
C SER A 101 -0.34 -24.09 7.24
N THR A 102 0.12 -25.20 6.67
CA THR A 102 -0.08 -26.53 7.25
C THR A 102 0.66 -26.71 8.57
N ASP A 103 1.84 -26.09 8.69
CA ASP A 103 2.65 -26.10 9.90
C ASP A 103 3.52 -24.83 10.04
N GLU A 104 4.00 -24.59 11.26
CA GLU A 104 4.77 -23.40 11.64
C GLU A 104 6.09 -23.28 10.86
N GLN A 105 6.79 -24.39 10.62
CA GLN A 105 8.08 -24.36 9.94
C GLN A 105 7.91 -24.02 8.46
N ARG A 106 6.90 -24.58 7.78
CA ARG A 106 6.58 -24.22 6.39
C ARG A 106 6.15 -22.76 6.27
N GLY A 107 5.34 -22.27 7.21
CA GLY A 107 4.91 -20.88 7.23
C GLY A 107 6.11 -19.93 7.33
N LYS A 108 7.03 -20.21 8.26
CA LYS A 108 8.28 -19.45 8.43
C LYS A 108 9.18 -19.52 7.19
N ASN A 109 9.37 -20.71 6.63
CA ASN A 109 10.19 -20.89 5.43
C ASN A 109 9.61 -20.14 4.22
N ALA A 110 8.28 -20.16 4.04
CA ALA A 110 7.62 -19.43 2.97
C ALA A 110 7.74 -17.91 3.16
N LEU A 111 7.57 -17.41 4.40
CA LEU A 111 7.82 -16.00 4.72
C LEU A 111 9.26 -15.58 4.43
N LEU A 112 10.24 -16.39 4.86
CA LEU A 112 11.66 -16.13 4.62
C LEU A 112 11.99 -16.17 3.12
N ALA A 113 11.44 -17.14 2.39
CA ALA A 113 11.64 -17.26 0.96
C ALA A 113 11.02 -16.06 0.23
N ARG A 114 9.77 -15.68 0.54
CA ARG A 114 9.10 -14.56 -0.10
C ARG A 114 9.75 -13.23 0.25
N ALA A 115 10.09 -13.00 1.51
CA ALA A 115 10.87 -11.83 1.91
C ALA A 115 12.24 -11.82 1.22
N GLY A 116 12.94 -12.95 1.17
CA GLY A 116 14.28 -13.10 0.59
C GLY A 116 14.34 -13.14 -0.93
N MET A 117 13.20 -13.30 -1.63
CA MET A 117 13.13 -13.18 -3.08
C MET A 117 13.41 -11.73 -3.54
N GLU A 118 13.32 -10.74 -2.64
CA GLU A 118 13.66 -9.35 -2.92
C GLU A 118 14.58 -8.68 -1.86
N THR A 119 14.84 -9.31 -0.70
CA THR A 119 15.78 -8.80 0.31
C THR A 119 17.13 -9.54 0.30
N VAL A 120 18.20 -8.81 -0.02
CA VAL A 120 19.56 -9.22 0.39
C VAL A 120 19.67 -8.98 1.90
N VAL A 121 19.19 -9.93 2.71
CA VAL A 121 19.49 -9.94 4.14
C VAL A 121 20.91 -10.49 4.32
N ARG A 122 21.90 -9.60 4.32
CA ARG A 122 23.25 -9.94 4.79
C ARG A 122 23.39 -9.60 6.27
N GLY A 123 23.52 -10.64 7.09
CA GLY A 123 23.98 -10.56 8.46
C GLY A 123 22.84 -10.45 9.48
N TRP A 124 22.42 -11.59 10.01
CA TRP A 124 21.69 -11.61 11.27
C TRP A 124 22.36 -12.65 12.18
N GLU A 125 23.16 -12.15 13.12
CA GLU A 125 23.43 -12.85 14.37
C GLU A 125 22.34 -12.41 15.36
N GLU A 126 21.78 -13.37 16.07
CA GLU A 126 20.72 -13.22 17.06
C GLU A 126 21.08 -12.12 18.07
N SER A 127 20.39 -10.97 18.02
CA SER A 127 20.33 -10.07 19.18
C SER A 127 18.95 -9.45 19.31
N ASP A 128 18.39 -9.66 20.50
CA ASP A 128 17.15 -9.09 20.99
C ASP A 128 17.11 -7.56 20.89
N SER A 129 15.89 -7.05 20.69
CA SER A 129 15.45 -5.65 20.65
C SER A 129 15.77 -4.86 19.35
N PHE A 130 14.80 -4.87 18.43
CA PHE A 130 14.68 -3.82 17.42
C PHE A 130 14.18 -2.53 18.12
N VAL A 131 15.07 -1.55 18.26
CA VAL A 131 14.68 -0.15 18.49
C VAL A 131 14.45 0.48 17.12
N VAL A 132 13.21 0.85 16.84
CA VAL A 132 12.78 1.50 15.59
C VAL A 132 13.10 2.99 15.67
N GLU A 133 14.36 3.35 15.47
CA GLU A 133 14.76 4.72 15.14
C GLU A 133 15.63 4.67 13.88
N GLY A 134 15.10 5.13 12.73
CA GLY A 134 15.87 5.31 11.49
C GLY A 134 15.41 4.55 10.23
N MET A 135 14.19 4.02 10.17
CA MET A 135 13.70 3.26 8.99
C MET A 135 13.47 4.10 7.71
N ASP A 136 13.28 5.42 7.82
CA ASP A 136 12.90 6.28 6.68
C ASP A 136 13.94 6.32 5.54
N VAL A 137 15.23 6.16 5.87
CA VAL A 137 16.32 6.14 4.87
C VAL A 137 16.54 4.73 4.31
N GLN A 138 16.11 3.69 5.03
CA GLN A 138 16.31 2.30 4.64
C GLN A 138 15.22 1.79 3.70
N LEU A 139 13.99 2.28 3.79
CA LEU A 139 12.86 1.88 2.93
C LEU A 139 13.08 2.25 1.45
N GLU A 140 13.47 3.49 1.15
CA GLU A 140 13.78 3.91 -0.22
C GLU A 140 15.11 3.33 -0.74
N GLY A 141 16.07 3.09 0.17
CA GLY A 141 17.25 2.28 -0.12
C GLY A 141 16.88 0.86 -0.56
N ALA A 142 15.90 0.25 0.12
CA ALA A 142 15.38 -1.07 -0.21
C ALA A 142 14.64 -1.07 -1.55
N ARG A 143 13.81 -0.07 -1.87
CA ARG A 143 13.13 0.05 -3.18
C ARG A 143 14.13 0.09 -4.35
N ARG A 144 15.20 0.90 -4.21
CA ARG A 144 16.26 1.01 -5.23
C ARG A 144 17.07 -0.28 -5.37
N ILE A 145 17.34 -0.97 -4.26
CA ILE A 145 18.05 -2.25 -4.25
C ILE A 145 17.16 -3.38 -4.82
N ALA A 146 15.84 -3.30 -4.62
CA ALA A 146 14.84 -4.22 -5.13
C ALA A 146 14.41 -3.95 -6.59
N GLY A 147 14.85 -2.84 -7.19
CA GLY A 147 14.50 -2.49 -8.58
C GLY A 147 13.05 -2.00 -8.76
N LEU A 148 12.37 -1.61 -7.69
CA LEU A 148 11.02 -1.06 -7.74
C LEU A 148 11.04 0.36 -8.34
N PRO A 149 9.98 0.76 -9.06
CA PRO A 149 9.88 2.13 -9.57
C PRO A 149 9.84 3.14 -8.42
N PRO A 150 10.38 4.35 -8.63
CA PRO A 150 10.37 5.40 -7.61
C PRO A 150 8.93 5.73 -7.20
N SER A 151 8.74 6.04 -5.92
CA SER A 151 7.47 6.50 -5.40
C SER A 151 7.00 7.74 -6.17
N VAL A 152 5.70 7.81 -6.49
CA VAL A 152 5.15 8.88 -7.35
C VAL A 152 4.40 9.88 -6.49
N ILE A 153 4.86 11.13 -6.48
CA ILE A 153 4.16 12.24 -5.82
C ILE A 153 3.43 13.04 -6.90
N LEU A 154 2.10 12.94 -6.91
CA LEU A 154 1.26 13.76 -7.79
C LEU A 154 0.98 15.09 -7.11
N THR A 155 1.50 16.17 -7.68
CA THR A 155 1.27 17.55 -7.24
C THR A 155 0.14 18.17 -8.05
N VAL A 156 -0.86 18.72 -7.36
CA VAL A 156 -2.07 19.31 -7.97
C VAL A 156 -2.21 20.76 -7.55
N GLY A 157 -2.17 21.67 -8.51
CA GLY A 157 -2.39 23.11 -8.28
C GLY A 157 -1.19 23.91 -7.77
N LEU A 158 -0.09 23.26 -7.39
CA LEU A 158 1.12 23.94 -6.97
C LEU A 158 1.83 24.65 -8.13
N GLU A 159 2.57 25.71 -7.82
CA GLU A 159 3.44 26.35 -8.82
C GLU A 159 4.62 25.44 -9.18
N ARG A 160 5.02 25.43 -10.46
CA ARG A 160 6.10 24.56 -10.94
C ARG A 160 7.43 24.80 -10.24
N THR A 161 7.69 26.04 -9.83
CA THR A 161 8.87 26.44 -9.04
C THR A 161 8.91 25.77 -7.67
N VAL A 162 7.77 25.56 -7.02
CA VAL A 162 7.64 24.83 -5.75
C VAL A 162 7.94 23.35 -5.99
N VAL A 163 7.40 22.77 -7.06
CA VAL A 163 7.65 21.36 -7.44
C VAL A 163 9.13 21.10 -7.70
N TYR A 164 9.83 21.99 -8.42
CA TYR A 164 11.29 21.87 -8.61
C TYR A 164 12.06 21.87 -7.29
N GLY A 165 11.61 22.67 -6.31
CA GLY A 165 12.18 22.66 -4.96
C GLY A 165 11.99 21.32 -4.24
N LEU A 166 10.84 20.68 -4.45
CA LEU A 166 10.54 19.35 -3.90
C LEU A 166 11.31 18.23 -4.61
N GLU A 167 11.40 18.26 -5.93
CA GLU A 167 12.21 17.31 -6.72
C GLU A 167 13.68 17.34 -6.27
N ALA A 168 14.21 18.52 -5.96
CA ALA A 168 15.57 18.66 -5.43
C ALA A 168 15.71 18.15 -3.98
N ALA A 169 14.65 18.26 -3.17
CA ALA A 169 14.65 17.84 -1.76
C ALA A 169 14.34 16.35 -1.57
N ILE A 170 13.62 15.73 -2.50
CA ILE A 170 13.21 14.32 -2.50
C ILE A 170 13.61 13.68 -3.83
N PRO A 171 14.92 13.60 -4.14
CA PRO A 171 15.40 13.06 -5.43
C PRO A 171 15.06 11.58 -5.64
N GLU A 172 14.68 10.88 -4.57
CA GLU A 172 14.20 9.49 -4.58
C GLU A 172 12.78 9.33 -5.15
N ALA A 173 11.95 10.37 -5.14
CA ALA A 173 10.58 10.33 -5.66
C ALA A 173 10.48 10.89 -7.09
N ARG A 174 9.56 10.34 -7.87
CA ARG A 174 9.15 10.93 -9.15
C ARG A 174 7.99 11.88 -8.92
N PHE A 175 8.10 13.11 -9.41
CA PHE A 175 7.03 14.09 -9.32
C PHE A 175 6.23 14.13 -10.62
N GLU A 176 4.91 14.05 -10.49
CA GLU A 176 3.98 14.37 -11.55
C GLU A 176 3.28 15.67 -11.19
N TRP A 177 3.18 16.60 -12.13
CA TRP A 177 2.55 17.90 -11.89
C TRP A 177 1.33 18.10 -12.77
N ARG A 178 0.24 18.55 -12.17
CA ARG A 178 -1.01 18.92 -12.86
C ARG A 178 -1.56 20.19 -12.25
N SER A 179 -2.20 21.04 -13.05
CA SER A 179 -3.00 22.13 -12.49
C SER A 179 -4.36 21.62 -11.98
N LEU A 180 -4.99 22.35 -11.05
CA LEU A 180 -6.34 22.05 -10.53
C LEU A 180 -7.46 22.07 -11.61
N GLY A 181 -7.15 22.44 -12.85
CA GLY A 181 -8.10 22.38 -13.97
C GLY A 181 -7.78 21.30 -15.01
N GLU A 182 -6.60 20.67 -14.92
CA GLU A 182 -6.12 19.69 -15.90
C GLU A 182 -6.45 18.25 -15.54
N ILE A 183 -6.65 17.97 -14.25
CA ILE A 183 -6.96 16.62 -13.77
C ILE A 183 -8.23 16.68 -12.92
N ALA A 184 -9.14 15.74 -13.18
CA ALA A 184 -10.30 15.53 -12.34
C ALA A 184 -9.92 14.64 -11.13
N PRO A 185 -10.56 14.80 -9.96
CA PRO A 185 -10.21 14.03 -8.76
C PRO A 185 -10.25 12.51 -8.93
N ASP A 186 -11.20 11.99 -9.72
CA ASP A 186 -11.36 10.57 -10.04
C ASP A 186 -10.29 10.05 -11.01
N ALA A 187 -9.73 10.92 -11.86
CA ALA A 187 -8.65 10.59 -12.78
C ALA A 187 -7.26 10.55 -12.09
N CYS A 188 -7.13 11.00 -10.85
CA CYS A 188 -5.87 10.95 -10.10
C CYS A 188 -5.33 9.53 -9.97
N GLY A 189 -6.20 8.52 -9.86
CA GLY A 189 -5.81 7.12 -9.75
C GLY A 189 -5.07 6.58 -10.98
N GLU A 190 -5.37 7.09 -12.17
CA GLU A 190 -4.74 6.66 -13.43
C GLU A 190 -3.25 7.02 -13.52
N VAL A 191 -2.82 8.01 -12.73
CA VAL A 191 -1.41 8.40 -12.61
C VAL A 191 -0.61 7.38 -11.80
N GLY A 192 -1.28 6.50 -11.05
CA GLY A 192 -0.67 5.60 -10.07
C GLY A 192 0.14 6.34 -8.99
N PRO A 193 -0.39 7.41 -8.37
CA PRO A 193 0.36 8.15 -7.36
C PRO A 193 0.48 7.34 -6.07
N THR A 194 1.61 7.49 -5.39
CA THR A 194 1.84 7.00 -4.03
C THR A 194 1.34 8.02 -3.00
N VAL A 195 1.50 9.32 -3.29
CA VAL A 195 1.00 10.43 -2.47
C VAL A 195 0.43 11.50 -3.40
N ILE A 196 -0.68 12.12 -3.01
CA ILE A 196 -1.25 13.28 -3.69
C ILE A 196 -1.01 14.53 -2.83
N LEU A 197 -0.28 15.50 -3.38
CA LEU A 197 0.00 16.78 -2.78
C LEU A 197 -0.84 17.88 -3.44
N VAL A 198 -1.82 18.42 -2.73
CA VAL A 198 -2.78 19.40 -3.28
C VAL A 198 -2.50 20.80 -2.72
N ASP A 199 -2.47 21.80 -3.60
CA ASP A 199 -2.53 23.20 -3.20
C ASP A 199 -3.92 23.55 -2.68
N ALA A 200 -4.06 23.65 -1.37
CA ALA A 200 -5.30 23.92 -0.66
C ALA A 200 -5.33 25.32 -0.02
N ARG A 201 -4.50 26.26 -0.51
CA ARG A 201 -4.51 27.66 -0.07
C ARG A 201 -5.80 28.38 -0.42
N GLU A 202 -6.50 27.91 -1.45
CA GLU A 202 -7.76 28.45 -1.93
C GLU A 202 -8.88 27.42 -1.90
N ARG A 203 -10.13 27.90 -1.93
CA ARG A 203 -11.34 27.06 -1.87
C ARG A 203 -11.36 25.93 -2.90
N LYS A 204 -10.87 26.19 -4.11
CA LYS A 204 -10.83 25.20 -5.18
C LYS A 204 -10.00 23.96 -4.81
N GLY A 205 -8.88 24.15 -4.12
CA GLY A 205 -8.05 23.04 -3.65
C GLY A 205 -8.69 22.25 -2.52
N LEU A 206 -9.38 22.94 -1.61
CA LEU A 206 -10.15 22.29 -0.54
C LEU A 206 -11.29 21.43 -1.10
N GLU A 207 -12.04 21.97 -2.06
CA GLU A 207 -13.11 21.24 -2.77
C GLU A 207 -12.55 20.03 -3.52
N PHE A 208 -11.38 20.18 -4.17
CA PHE A 208 -10.70 19.08 -4.84
C PHE A 208 -10.36 17.92 -3.89
N ILE A 209 -9.85 18.20 -2.70
CA ILE A 209 -9.53 17.16 -1.70
C ILE A 209 -10.80 16.40 -1.28
N MET A 210 -11.90 17.12 -1.05
CA MET A 210 -13.17 16.51 -0.67
C MET A 210 -13.73 15.61 -1.77
N GLU A 211 -13.71 16.08 -3.02
CA GLU A 211 -14.15 15.30 -4.18
C GLU A 211 -13.24 14.09 -4.42
N LEU A 212 -11.93 14.26 -4.26
CA LEU A 212 -10.95 13.17 -4.33
C LEU A 212 -11.28 12.08 -3.32
N ARG A 213 -11.57 12.43 -2.06
CA ARG A 213 -11.95 11.45 -1.04
C ARG A 213 -13.29 10.77 -1.28
N ALA A 214 -14.21 11.46 -1.95
CA ALA A 214 -15.48 10.86 -2.38
C ALA A 214 -15.30 9.88 -3.55
N ALA A 215 -14.24 10.04 -4.36
CA ALA A 215 -13.92 9.13 -5.45
C ALA A 215 -13.28 7.82 -4.93
N ALA A 216 -13.58 6.70 -5.59
CA ALA A 216 -13.18 5.36 -5.14
C ALA A 216 -11.66 5.19 -4.96
N CYS A 217 -10.85 5.82 -5.82
CA CYS A 217 -9.40 5.77 -5.76
C CYS A 217 -8.80 6.67 -4.68
N GLY A 218 -9.45 7.80 -4.34
CA GLY A 218 -8.89 8.75 -3.38
C GLY A 218 -9.10 8.35 -1.93
N ARG A 219 -9.95 7.36 -1.63
CA ARG A 219 -10.21 6.91 -0.24
C ARG A 219 -8.98 6.33 0.46
N PHE A 220 -8.03 5.75 -0.29
CA PHE A 220 -6.89 5.01 0.27
C PHE A 220 -5.53 5.64 -0.02
N LEU A 221 -5.49 6.66 -0.88
CA LEU A 221 -4.24 7.34 -1.21
C LEU A 221 -3.91 8.38 -0.13
N PRO A 222 -2.67 8.43 0.39
CA PRO A 222 -2.24 9.52 1.24
C PRO A 222 -2.39 10.88 0.54
N VAL A 223 -3.01 11.84 1.23
CA VAL A 223 -3.23 13.21 0.74
C VAL A 223 -2.56 14.21 1.68
N ALA A 224 -1.61 14.96 1.13
CA ALA A 224 -1.01 16.12 1.77
C ALA A 224 -1.64 17.40 1.22
N ALA A 225 -2.01 18.32 2.10
CA ALA A 225 -2.61 19.61 1.73
C ALA A 225 -1.67 20.76 2.06
N VAL A 226 -1.30 21.57 1.07
CA VAL A 226 -0.58 22.83 1.30
C VAL A 226 -1.57 23.91 1.67
N VAL A 227 -1.47 24.46 2.88
CA VAL A 227 -2.44 25.43 3.44
C VAL A 227 -1.74 26.74 3.78
N ALA A 228 -2.43 27.86 3.56
CA ALA A 228 -1.87 29.19 3.84
C ALA A 228 -1.74 29.46 5.34
N ASP A 229 -2.77 29.07 6.10
CA ASP A 229 -2.80 29.08 7.55
C ASP A 229 -4.06 28.30 7.99
N GLY A 230 -4.02 27.59 9.11
CA GLY A 230 -5.22 26.96 9.70
C GLY A 230 -5.21 25.43 9.83
N PRO A 231 -6.35 24.85 10.24
CA PRO A 231 -6.43 23.44 10.60
C PRO A 231 -6.30 22.52 9.38
N LEU A 232 -5.97 21.25 9.64
CA LEU A 232 -5.95 20.18 8.66
C LEU A 232 -7.27 20.14 7.87
N PRO A 233 -7.24 20.28 6.53
CA PRO A 233 -8.45 20.17 5.71
C PRO A 233 -9.11 18.81 5.86
N ALA A 234 -10.45 18.80 5.85
CA ALA A 234 -11.20 17.56 5.89
C ALA A 234 -10.82 16.67 4.69
N GLY A 235 -10.36 15.45 4.98
CA GLY A 235 -9.88 14.52 3.97
C GLY A 235 -8.38 14.61 3.66
N ALA A 236 -7.63 15.56 4.20
CA ALA A 236 -6.16 15.50 4.16
C ALA A 236 -5.63 14.67 5.33
N ASP A 237 -4.52 13.95 5.12
CA ASP A 237 -3.81 13.21 6.18
C ASP A 237 -2.78 14.10 6.89
N VAL A 238 -2.17 15.03 6.14
CA VAL A 238 -1.24 16.03 6.69
C VAL A 238 -1.48 17.41 6.07
N ALA A 239 -1.24 18.46 6.86
CA ALA A 239 -1.23 19.83 6.42
C ALA A 239 0.21 20.35 6.37
N LEU A 240 0.56 20.99 5.25
CA LEU A 240 1.87 21.60 5.01
C LEU A 240 1.71 23.10 5.00
N ASP A 241 2.51 23.78 5.82
CA ASP A 241 2.49 25.22 5.97
C ASP A 241 3.10 25.91 4.73
N ALA A 242 2.28 26.64 3.97
CA ALA A 242 2.69 27.34 2.76
C ALA A 242 3.66 28.50 3.02
N SER A 243 3.77 28.97 4.27
CA SER A 243 4.76 30.00 4.64
C SER A 243 6.18 29.43 4.72
N GLN A 244 6.31 28.10 4.80
CA GLN A 244 7.58 27.41 4.81
C GLN A 244 8.06 27.10 3.39
N PRO A 245 9.39 27.10 3.15
CA PRO A 245 9.93 26.71 1.86
C PRO A 245 9.66 25.21 1.60
N ALA A 246 9.35 24.85 0.36
CA ALA A 246 9.04 23.48 -0.07
C ALA A 246 9.96 22.38 0.53
N PRO A 247 11.29 22.54 0.57
CA PRO A 247 12.18 21.54 1.17
C PRO A 247 11.89 21.21 2.65
N ALA A 248 11.29 22.14 3.41
CA ALA A 248 10.91 21.91 4.80
C ALA A 248 9.79 20.85 4.92
N TRP A 249 8.99 20.64 3.88
CA TRP A 249 7.91 19.66 3.87
C TRP A 249 8.39 18.22 3.68
N ARG A 250 9.69 18.01 3.39
CA ARG A 250 10.28 16.70 3.11
C ARG A 250 9.90 15.65 4.15
N GLY A 251 10.08 15.95 5.44
CA GLY A 251 9.83 14.96 6.50
C GLY A 251 8.38 14.48 6.52
N ALA A 252 7.43 15.41 6.36
CA ALA A 252 6.01 15.09 6.32
C ALA A 252 5.62 14.31 5.07
N LEU A 253 6.18 14.65 3.90
CA LEU A 253 5.91 13.93 2.66
C LEU A 253 6.51 12.52 2.67
N VAL A 254 7.75 12.36 3.15
CA VAL A 254 8.42 11.06 3.24
C VAL A 254 7.70 10.13 4.22
N ALA A 255 7.17 10.64 5.33
CA ALA A 255 6.38 9.84 6.27
C ALA A 255 5.06 9.29 5.69
N LEU A 256 4.61 9.80 4.54
CA LEU A 256 3.45 9.30 3.81
C LEU A 256 3.83 8.32 2.67
N LEU A 257 5.12 8.23 2.34
CA LEU A 257 5.61 7.25 1.37
C LEU A 257 5.81 5.90 2.08
N PRO A 258 5.45 4.78 1.43
CA PRO A 258 5.65 3.43 1.94
C PRO A 258 7.12 3.00 1.94
#